data_AF-A0A7K0CTT7-F1
#
_entry.id   AF-A0A7K0CTT7-F1
#
_cell.length_a   1.000
_cell.length_b   1.000
_cell.length_c   1.000
_cell.angle_alpha   90.00
_cell.angle_beta   90.00
_cell.angle_gamma   90.00
#
_symmetry.space_group_name_H-M   'P 1'
#
loop_
_entity.id
_entity.type
_entity.pdbx_description
1 polymer ?
#
loop_
_entity_poly.entity_id
_entity_poly.type
_entity_poly.pdbx_seq_one_letter_code
_entity_poly.pdbx_strand_id
1 'polypeptide(L)'
;MRRRSADSSPYVDLSRAEWSALREKTPLPLTAEEVERLRGLGDVIDLDEVREVYLPLSRLLNLYVGATHGLRRAVNTFLGDAGNGHGTEQPGTPFVIGVAGSVAVGKSTTARLLQALLARWPEHPRVELITTDGFLLPNAELHRRGLMSRKGFPESYDRRALTRFVADVKAGRDEVRAPVYSHLIYDIVPGEELVVRRPDILIVEGLNVLQPALPGSDGRTRVGLADYFDFSVYVDARTEDIENWYLGRFRKLRETAFQNPFSYFRKYTQVSESEALDYARQMWRTINEPNLRQNVSPTRGRATLILRKGPDHKVQRLSLRKL
;
A
#
# COMPACT_ATOMS: atom_id res chain seq x y z
N MET A 1 36.34 3.22 10.33
CA MET A 1 34.92 2.91 10.04
C MET A 1 34.88 2.11 8.73
N ARG A 2 34.81 0.77 8.80
CA ARG A 2 34.92 -0.12 7.62
C ARG A 2 33.67 0.02 6.74
N ARG A 3 33.85 0.33 5.44
CA ARG A 3 32.79 0.22 4.42
C ARG A 3 32.30 -1.24 4.39
N ARG A 4 31.04 -1.48 4.73
CA ARG A 4 30.37 -2.77 4.46
C ARG A 4 30.42 -3.02 2.94
N SER A 5 30.94 -4.18 2.53
CA SER A 5 30.89 -4.63 1.13
C SER A 5 29.43 -4.85 0.71
N ALA A 6 29.15 -4.71 -0.59
CA ALA A 6 27.84 -4.94 -1.21
C ALA A 6 27.25 -6.33 -0.89
N ASP A 7 28.10 -7.29 -0.48
CA ASP A 7 27.72 -8.65 -0.09
C ASP A 7 26.92 -8.77 1.22
N SER A 8 26.84 -7.71 2.04
CA SER A 8 26.20 -7.76 3.36
C SER A 8 24.74 -7.28 3.40
N SER A 9 24.15 -6.92 2.26
CA SER A 9 22.76 -6.49 2.18
C SER A 9 21.80 -7.70 2.19
N PRO A 10 20.69 -7.65 2.95
CA PRO A 10 19.64 -8.67 2.86
C PRO A 10 18.80 -8.55 1.57
N TYR A 11 19.12 -7.60 0.70
CA TYR A 11 18.45 -7.38 -0.57
C TYR A 11 19.35 -7.76 -1.75
N VAL A 12 18.71 -8.22 -2.83
CA VAL A 12 19.22 -8.24 -4.19
C VAL A 12 18.79 -6.92 -4.83
N ASP A 13 19.77 -6.07 -5.14
CA ASP A 13 19.55 -4.80 -5.81
C ASP A 13 19.59 -4.99 -7.33
N LEU A 14 18.57 -4.51 -8.02
CA LEU A 14 18.39 -4.61 -9.46
C LEU A 14 18.21 -3.21 -10.04
N SER A 15 18.95 -2.92 -11.10
CA SER A 15 18.65 -1.79 -11.97
C SER A 15 17.33 -2.02 -12.71
N ARG A 16 16.73 -0.93 -13.21
CA ARG A 16 15.52 -1.01 -14.05
C ARG A 16 15.71 -1.93 -15.26
N ALA A 17 16.89 -1.91 -15.90
CA ALA A 17 17.19 -2.74 -17.07
C ALA A 17 17.23 -4.24 -16.70
N GLU A 18 17.93 -4.60 -15.63
CA GLU A 18 17.99 -5.99 -15.14
C GLU A 18 16.61 -6.51 -14.74
N TRP A 19 15.80 -5.67 -14.10
CA TRP A 19 14.43 -6.01 -13.72
C TRP A 19 13.51 -6.21 -14.94
N SER A 20 13.57 -5.29 -15.91
CA SER A 20 12.76 -5.35 -17.13
C SER A 20 13.08 -6.61 -17.94
N ALA A 21 14.34 -7.02 -18.01
CA ALA A 21 14.77 -8.24 -18.70
C ALA A 21 14.14 -9.53 -18.13
N LEU A 22 13.66 -9.54 -16.88
CA LEU A 22 12.94 -10.69 -16.30
C LEU A 22 11.61 -10.98 -17.02
N ARG A 23 11.11 -10.04 -17.82
CA ARG A 23 9.91 -10.20 -18.65
C ARG A 23 10.07 -11.25 -19.76
N GLU A 24 11.24 -11.36 -20.38
CA GLU A 24 11.42 -12.08 -21.66
C GLU A 24 11.13 -13.59 -21.59
N LYS A 25 10.90 -14.14 -20.39
CA LYS A 25 10.70 -15.57 -20.16
C LYS A 25 9.23 -16.00 -20.00
N THR A 26 8.22 -15.14 -20.23
CA THR A 26 6.81 -15.54 -20.01
C THR A 26 5.78 -14.77 -20.85
N PRO A 27 4.76 -15.43 -21.43
CA PRO A 27 3.61 -14.78 -22.04
C PRO A 27 2.87 -13.95 -20.99
N LEU A 28 2.76 -12.64 -21.22
CA LEU A 28 2.01 -11.77 -20.34
C LEU A 28 0.53 -11.82 -20.73
N PRO A 29 -0.40 -11.93 -19.77
CA PRO A 29 -1.83 -11.96 -20.05
C PRO A 29 -2.39 -10.62 -20.55
N LEU A 30 -1.57 -9.55 -20.56
CA LEU A 30 -2.02 -8.20 -20.85
C LEU A 30 -1.58 -7.73 -22.23
N THR A 31 -2.56 -7.41 -23.07
CA THR A 31 -2.33 -6.79 -24.37
C THR A 31 -2.05 -5.29 -24.21
N ALA A 32 -1.44 -4.66 -25.23
CA ALA A 32 -1.20 -3.22 -25.23
C ALA A 32 -2.49 -2.39 -25.03
N GLU A 33 -3.63 -2.87 -25.55
CA GLU A 33 -4.95 -2.25 -25.36
C GLU A 33 -5.46 -2.35 -23.91
N GLU A 34 -5.08 -3.39 -23.18
CA GLU A 34 -5.45 -3.53 -21.77
C GLU A 34 -4.65 -2.61 -20.87
N VAL A 35 -3.37 -2.39 -21.19
CA VAL A 35 -2.56 -1.38 -20.52
C VAL A 35 -3.11 0.02 -20.80
N GLU A 36 -3.66 0.27 -21.99
CA GLU A 36 -4.33 1.53 -22.34
C GLU A 36 -5.58 1.78 -21.48
N ARG A 37 -6.37 0.73 -21.20
CA ARG A 37 -7.53 0.82 -20.29
C ARG A 37 -7.15 1.14 -18.84
N LEU A 38 -5.93 0.79 -18.41
CA LEU A 38 -5.41 1.16 -17.10
C LEU A 38 -5.11 2.66 -16.97
N ARG A 39 -5.00 3.42 -18.07
CA ARG A 39 -4.87 4.90 -18.03
C ARG A 39 -6.08 5.59 -17.38
N GLY A 40 -7.25 4.94 -17.34
CA GLY A 40 -8.46 5.46 -16.71
C GLY A 40 -8.43 5.50 -15.18
N LEU A 41 -7.41 4.90 -14.53
CA LEU A 41 -7.30 4.80 -13.06
C LEU A 41 -6.73 6.06 -12.37
N GLY A 42 -6.75 7.20 -13.07
CA GLY A 42 -6.59 8.53 -12.49
C GLY A 42 -5.18 9.12 -12.52
N ASP A 43 -4.17 8.35 -12.92
CA ASP A 43 -2.80 8.83 -13.13
C ASP A 43 -2.33 8.44 -14.54
N VAL A 44 -1.67 9.37 -15.23
CA VAL A 44 -1.02 9.12 -16.53
C VAL A 44 0.18 8.22 -16.26
N ILE A 45 -0.06 6.93 -16.12
CA ILE A 45 1.01 5.96 -15.96
C ILE A 45 1.54 5.65 -17.36
N ASP A 46 2.82 5.94 -17.54
CA ASP A 46 3.58 5.61 -18.74
C ASP A 46 3.46 4.10 -19.03
N LEU A 47 3.07 3.74 -20.27
CA LEU A 47 2.94 2.34 -20.68
C LEU A 47 4.24 1.58 -20.50
N ASP A 48 5.38 2.27 -20.67
CA ASP A 48 6.70 1.67 -20.49
C ASP A 48 6.95 1.37 -19.03
N GLU A 49 6.45 2.19 -18.10
CA GLU A 49 6.50 1.89 -16.68
C GLU A 49 5.71 0.61 -16.34
N VAL A 50 4.51 0.44 -16.91
CA VAL A 50 3.73 -0.79 -16.70
C VAL A 50 4.50 -1.99 -17.25
N ARG A 51 5.00 -1.91 -18.48
CA ARG A 51 5.69 -3.01 -19.17
C ARG A 51 6.99 -3.42 -18.50
N GLU A 52 7.81 -2.45 -18.12
CA GLU A 52 9.17 -2.69 -17.63
C GLU A 52 9.21 -2.97 -16.12
N VAL A 53 8.24 -2.46 -15.34
CA VAL A 53 8.27 -2.54 -13.88
C VAL A 53 7.15 -3.42 -13.35
N TYR A 54 5.91 -3.08 -13.66
CA TYR A 54 4.74 -3.68 -12.99
C TYR A 54 4.36 -5.05 -13.55
N LEU A 55 4.62 -5.33 -14.84
CA LEU A 55 4.42 -6.67 -15.40
C LEU A 55 5.36 -7.70 -14.78
N PRO A 56 6.70 -7.50 -14.72
CA PRO A 56 7.58 -8.42 -13.98
C PRO A 56 7.21 -8.52 -12.49
N LEU A 57 6.75 -7.43 -11.87
CA LEU A 57 6.29 -7.46 -10.48
C LEU A 57 5.06 -8.35 -10.28
N SER A 58 4.05 -8.23 -11.15
CA SER A 58 2.85 -9.08 -11.09
C SER A 58 3.21 -10.56 -11.23
N ARG A 59 4.19 -10.89 -12.08
CA ARG A 59 4.72 -12.26 -12.22
C ARG A 59 5.43 -12.72 -10.96
N LEU A 60 6.30 -11.89 -10.38
CA LEU A 60 6.97 -12.22 -9.13
C LEU A 60 5.93 -12.54 -8.04
N LEU A 61 4.93 -11.67 -7.88
CA LEU A 61 3.84 -11.88 -6.92
C LEU A 61 3.07 -13.18 -7.20
N ASN A 62 2.81 -13.50 -8.48
CA ASN A 62 2.18 -14.77 -8.85
C ASN A 62 3.00 -15.99 -8.40
N LEU A 63 4.34 -15.93 -8.53
CA LEU A 63 5.23 -17.00 -8.02
C LEU A 63 5.15 -17.14 -6.50
N TYR A 64 5.11 -16.02 -5.76
CA TYR A 64 4.93 -16.05 -4.30
C TYR A 64 3.57 -16.65 -3.92
N VAL A 65 2.49 -16.26 -4.58
CA VAL A 65 1.14 -16.82 -4.34
C VAL A 65 1.15 -18.34 -4.59
N GLY A 66 1.68 -18.78 -5.73
CA GLY A 66 1.79 -20.20 -6.07
C GLY A 66 2.62 -21.00 -5.07
N ALA A 67 3.76 -20.45 -4.62
CA ALA A 67 4.62 -21.08 -3.62
C ALA A 67 3.92 -21.19 -2.26
N THR A 68 3.23 -20.14 -1.81
CA THR A 68 2.44 -20.15 -0.56
C THR A 68 1.31 -21.17 -0.63
N HIS A 69 0.62 -21.29 -1.77
CA HIS A 69 -0.39 -22.33 -1.97
C HIS A 69 0.20 -23.74 -1.95
N GLY A 70 1.36 -23.95 -2.58
CA GLY A 70 2.09 -25.22 -2.54
C GLY A 70 2.48 -25.63 -1.12
N LEU A 71 3.06 -24.70 -0.36
CA LEU A 71 3.43 -24.91 1.04
C LEU A 71 2.19 -25.25 1.89
N ARG A 72 1.09 -24.52 1.71
CA ARG A 72 -0.17 -24.79 2.41
C ARG A 72 -0.66 -26.22 2.15
N ARG A 73 -0.67 -26.67 0.89
CA ARG A 73 -1.08 -28.05 0.58
C ARG A 73 -0.20 -29.07 1.28
N ALA A 74 1.12 -28.91 1.24
CA ALA A 74 2.05 -29.82 1.91
C ALA A 74 1.82 -29.87 3.43
N VAL A 75 1.60 -28.71 4.08
CA VAL A 75 1.28 -28.64 5.51
C VAL A 75 -0.07 -29.28 5.81
N ASN A 76 -1.11 -29.04 5.00
CA ASN A 76 -2.42 -29.66 5.17
C ASN A 76 -2.36 -31.18 5.05
N THR A 77 -1.58 -31.73 4.10
CA THR A 77 -1.35 -33.17 3.98
C THR A 77 -0.68 -33.72 5.25
N PHE A 78 0.41 -33.10 5.70
CA PHE A 78 1.11 -33.51 6.93
C PHE A 78 0.20 -33.49 8.16
N LEU A 79 -0.62 -32.44 8.32
CA LEU A 79 -1.57 -32.33 9.45
C LEU A 79 -2.75 -33.30 9.32
N GLY A 80 -3.18 -33.61 8.10
CA GLY A 80 -4.21 -34.62 7.82
C GLY A 80 -3.74 -36.04 8.15
N ASP A 81 -2.48 -36.35 7.86
CA ASP A 81 -1.85 -37.63 8.18
C ASP A 81 -1.65 -37.83 9.70
N ALA A 82 -1.65 -36.75 10.49
CA ALA A 82 -1.47 -36.76 11.94
C ALA A 82 -2.70 -37.26 12.74
N GLY A 83 -3.75 -37.78 12.09
CA GLY A 83 -4.75 -38.69 12.70
C GLY A 83 -5.70 -38.13 13.78
N ASN A 84 -5.59 -36.86 14.18
CA ASN A 84 -6.28 -36.34 15.37
C ASN A 84 -7.65 -35.68 15.10
N GLY A 85 -8.40 -36.10 14.08
CA GLY A 85 -9.78 -35.65 13.87
C GLY A 85 -9.96 -34.19 13.42
N HIS A 86 -8.88 -33.49 13.05
CA HIS A 86 -8.92 -32.17 12.38
C HIS A 86 -9.02 -32.29 10.85
N GLY A 87 -9.52 -33.43 10.33
CA GLY A 87 -9.54 -33.85 8.92
C GLY A 87 -10.41 -33.04 7.96
N THR A 88 -10.63 -31.75 8.23
CA THR A 88 -11.19 -30.81 7.26
C THR A 88 -10.04 -30.10 6.56
N GLU A 89 -9.95 -30.20 5.23
CA GLU A 89 -9.07 -29.33 4.43
C GLU A 89 -9.24 -27.88 4.91
N GLN A 90 -8.20 -27.29 5.49
CA GLN A 90 -8.29 -25.90 5.89
C GLN A 90 -8.54 -25.04 4.64
N PRO A 91 -9.59 -24.21 4.61
CA PRO A 91 -9.85 -23.34 3.48
C PRO A 91 -8.62 -22.49 3.17
N GLY A 92 -8.37 -22.24 1.88
CA GLY A 92 -7.28 -21.36 1.48
C GLY A 92 -7.45 -19.98 2.11
N THR A 93 -6.46 -19.54 2.89
CA THR A 93 -6.44 -18.17 3.42
C THR A 93 -5.99 -17.18 2.33
N PRO A 94 -6.56 -15.97 2.28
CA PRO A 94 -6.16 -14.96 1.30
C PRO A 94 -4.65 -14.64 1.39
N PHE A 95 -4.03 -14.34 0.24
CA PHE A 95 -2.68 -13.79 0.19
C PHE A 95 -2.74 -12.28 0.39
N VAL A 96 -1.99 -11.73 1.34
CA VAL A 96 -2.09 -10.32 1.74
C VAL A 96 -0.82 -9.58 1.34
N ILE A 97 -0.99 -8.49 0.59
CA ILE A 97 0.08 -7.63 0.08
C ILE A 97 -0.02 -6.26 0.76
N GLY A 98 1.01 -5.87 1.52
CA GLY A 98 1.12 -4.51 2.06
C GLY A 98 1.79 -3.55 1.08
N VAL A 99 1.20 -2.38 0.82
CA VAL A 99 1.81 -1.31 0.00
C VAL A 99 2.04 -0.06 0.86
N ALA A 100 3.31 0.23 1.12
CA ALA A 100 3.78 1.28 2.03
C ALA A 100 4.57 2.39 1.32
N GLY A 101 4.85 3.47 2.05
CA GLY A 101 5.56 4.66 1.55
C GLY A 101 4.88 5.98 1.94
N SER A 102 5.47 7.09 1.51
CA SER A 102 5.01 8.43 1.91
C SER A 102 3.63 8.81 1.33
N VAL A 103 3.07 9.92 1.83
CA VAL A 103 2.05 10.67 1.10
C VAL A 103 2.62 11.10 -0.26
N ALA A 104 1.79 11.11 -1.30
CA ALA A 104 2.13 11.55 -2.67
C ALA A 104 3.22 10.75 -3.41
N VAL A 105 3.84 9.74 -2.81
CA VAL A 105 4.88 8.92 -3.48
C VAL A 105 4.31 8.02 -4.61
N GLY A 106 2.99 7.82 -4.64
CA GLY A 106 2.29 7.02 -5.67
C GLY A 106 1.80 5.64 -5.22
N LYS A 107 1.62 5.41 -3.91
CA LYS A 107 1.17 4.11 -3.37
C LYS A 107 -0.16 3.64 -3.94
N SER A 108 -1.18 4.50 -3.92
CA SER A 108 -2.51 4.15 -4.39
C SER A 108 -2.50 3.83 -5.90
N THR A 109 -1.65 4.51 -6.67
CA THR A 109 -1.38 4.22 -8.08
C THR A 109 -0.78 2.83 -8.26
N THR A 110 0.29 2.53 -7.52
CA THR A 110 0.92 1.18 -7.47
C THR A 110 -0.10 0.11 -7.07
N ALA A 111 -0.90 0.34 -6.03
CA ALA A 111 -1.85 -0.63 -5.50
C ALA A 111 -2.99 -0.93 -6.50
N ARG A 112 -3.56 0.11 -7.15
CA ARG A 112 -4.57 -0.06 -8.21
C ARG A 112 -4.04 -0.80 -9.43
N LEU A 113 -2.79 -0.51 -9.84
CA LEU A 113 -2.13 -1.28 -10.89
C LEU A 113 -1.98 -2.74 -10.48
N LEU A 114 -1.39 -3.02 -9.32
CA LEU A 114 -1.21 -4.40 -8.86
C LEU A 114 -2.54 -5.14 -8.76
N GLN A 115 -3.60 -4.50 -8.26
CA GLN A 115 -4.94 -5.08 -8.24
C GLN A 115 -5.37 -5.51 -9.64
N ALA A 116 -5.31 -4.60 -10.61
CA ALA A 116 -5.76 -4.84 -11.97
C ALA A 116 -4.90 -5.87 -12.72
N LEU A 117 -3.59 -5.91 -12.46
CA LEU A 117 -2.66 -6.86 -13.08
C LEU A 117 -2.81 -8.27 -12.48
N LEU A 118 -2.97 -8.38 -11.16
CA LEU A 118 -3.09 -9.66 -10.47
C LEU A 118 -4.41 -10.35 -10.77
N ALA A 119 -5.53 -9.61 -10.81
CA ALA A 119 -6.86 -10.16 -11.12
C ALA A 119 -6.98 -10.80 -12.53
N ARG A 120 -5.95 -10.69 -13.37
CA ARG A 120 -5.90 -11.30 -14.71
C ARG A 120 -5.33 -12.71 -14.72
N TRP A 121 -4.71 -13.14 -13.64
CA TRP A 121 -4.21 -14.50 -13.53
C TRP A 121 -5.36 -15.44 -13.15
N PRO A 122 -5.57 -16.56 -13.87
CA PRO A 122 -6.66 -17.50 -13.60
C PRO A 122 -6.65 -18.06 -12.17
N GLU A 123 -5.49 -18.10 -11.53
CA GLU A 123 -5.29 -18.67 -10.19
C GLU A 123 -5.82 -17.77 -9.06
N HIS A 124 -6.04 -16.47 -9.30
CA HIS A 124 -6.51 -15.50 -8.28
C HIS A 124 -7.36 -14.37 -8.89
N PRO A 125 -8.54 -14.69 -9.44
CA PRO A 125 -9.39 -13.71 -10.11
C PRO A 125 -9.97 -12.65 -9.16
N ARG A 126 -10.06 -12.91 -7.85
CA ARG A 126 -10.61 -11.95 -6.88
C ARG A 126 -9.50 -11.25 -6.11
N VAL A 127 -9.18 -10.04 -6.55
CA VAL A 127 -8.19 -9.17 -5.91
C VAL A 127 -8.88 -7.92 -5.36
N GLU A 128 -8.89 -7.79 -4.04
CA GLU A 128 -9.50 -6.66 -3.34
C GLU A 128 -8.44 -5.67 -2.89
N LEU A 129 -8.80 -4.38 -2.86
CA LEU A 129 -7.93 -3.29 -2.43
C LEU A 129 -8.61 -2.50 -1.31
N ILE A 130 -7.91 -2.36 -0.19
CA ILE A 130 -8.32 -1.50 0.92
C ILE A 130 -7.25 -0.46 1.21
N THR A 131 -7.67 0.74 1.60
CA THR A 131 -6.78 1.79 2.08
C THR A 131 -6.89 1.90 3.59
N THR A 132 -5.78 2.18 4.27
CA THR A 132 -5.78 2.35 5.73
C THR A 132 -6.48 3.64 6.18
N ASP A 133 -6.75 4.55 5.24
CA ASP A 133 -7.41 5.83 5.52
C ASP A 133 -8.83 5.62 6.08
N GLY A 134 -9.50 4.51 5.70
CA GLY A 134 -10.77 4.07 6.30
C GLY A 134 -10.69 3.75 7.80
N PHE A 135 -9.48 3.63 8.35
CA PHE A 135 -9.25 3.37 9.77
C PHE A 135 -8.69 4.59 10.51
N LEU A 136 -8.71 5.78 9.88
CA LEU A 136 -8.51 7.03 10.61
C LEU A 136 -9.66 7.23 11.61
N LEU A 137 -9.35 7.82 12.76
CA LEU A 137 -10.39 8.28 13.67
C LEU A 137 -11.21 9.38 12.98
N PRO A 138 -12.55 9.42 13.16
CA PRO A 138 -13.38 10.49 12.63
C PRO A 138 -12.90 11.88 13.09
N ASN A 139 -13.12 12.92 12.28
CA ASN A 139 -12.62 14.27 12.61
C ASN A 139 -13.13 14.78 13.96
N ALA A 140 -14.36 14.43 14.36
CA ALA A 140 -14.89 14.76 15.68
C ALA A 140 -14.00 14.22 16.82
N GLU A 141 -13.51 12.99 16.68
CA GLU A 141 -12.63 12.36 17.66
C GLU A 141 -11.20 12.93 17.58
N LEU A 142 -10.71 13.21 16.37
CA LEU A 142 -9.41 13.87 16.19
C LEU A 142 -9.41 15.28 16.80
N HIS A 143 -10.49 16.07 16.65
CA HIS A 143 -10.65 17.36 17.32
C HIS A 143 -10.65 17.21 18.83
N ARG A 144 -11.46 16.27 19.37
CA ARG A 144 -11.54 16.01 20.81
C ARG A 144 -10.18 15.66 21.43
N ARG A 145 -9.31 14.99 20.68
CA ARG A 145 -7.95 14.60 21.11
C ARG A 145 -6.85 15.60 20.73
N GLY A 146 -7.17 16.69 20.01
CA GLY A 146 -6.17 17.63 19.51
C GLY A 146 -5.22 17.03 18.44
N LEU A 147 -5.68 16.03 17.68
CA LEU A 147 -4.88 15.26 16.72
C LEU A 147 -5.13 15.64 15.25
N MET A 148 -5.90 16.69 14.95
CA MET A 148 -6.18 17.09 13.57
C MET A 148 -4.93 17.43 12.75
N SER A 149 -3.95 18.10 13.37
CA SER A 149 -2.64 18.40 12.76
C SER A 149 -1.72 17.17 12.70
N ARG A 150 -2.16 16.02 13.23
CA ARG A 150 -1.44 14.74 13.25
C ARG A 150 -2.17 13.66 12.45
N LYS A 151 -3.10 14.04 11.57
CA LYS A 151 -3.79 13.09 10.68
C LYS A 151 -2.77 12.38 9.78
N GLY A 152 -2.76 11.06 9.82
CA GLY A 152 -1.77 10.21 9.16
C GLY A 152 -0.63 9.72 10.05
N PHE A 153 -0.48 10.26 11.28
CA PHE A 153 0.44 9.71 12.29
C PHE A 153 -0.17 8.48 12.99
N PRO A 154 0.63 7.60 13.62
CA PRO A 154 0.14 6.35 14.23
C PRO A 154 -1.08 6.51 15.15
N GLU A 155 -1.10 7.56 15.97
CA GLU A 155 -2.16 7.86 16.94
C GLU A 155 -3.47 8.39 16.33
N SER A 156 -3.46 8.76 15.05
CA SER A 156 -4.66 9.19 14.32
C SER A 156 -5.49 8.03 13.77
N TYR A 157 -5.02 6.78 13.89
CA TYR A 157 -5.70 5.58 13.40
C TYR A 157 -6.28 4.73 14.54
N ASP A 158 -7.42 4.10 14.28
CA ASP A 158 -7.83 2.90 15.01
C ASP A 158 -7.05 1.68 14.49
N ARG A 159 -5.83 1.54 15.01
CA ARG A 159 -4.93 0.43 14.67
C ARG A 159 -5.51 -0.94 15.08
N ARG A 160 -6.33 -0.99 16.13
CA ARG A 160 -6.93 -2.25 16.59
C ARG A 160 -7.98 -2.73 15.60
N ALA A 161 -8.84 -1.82 15.13
CA ALA A 161 -9.81 -2.12 14.08
C ALA A 161 -9.12 -2.56 12.78
N LEU A 162 -8.05 -1.87 12.35
CA LEU A 162 -7.29 -2.22 11.16
C LEU A 162 -6.64 -3.61 11.26
N THR A 163 -5.96 -3.91 12.38
CA THR A 163 -5.35 -5.23 12.59
C THR A 163 -6.41 -6.33 12.66
N ARG A 164 -7.54 -6.09 13.34
CA ARG A 164 -8.65 -7.04 13.38
C ARG A 164 -9.23 -7.30 11.99
N PHE A 165 -9.43 -6.27 11.18
CA PHE A 165 -9.91 -6.41 9.81
C PHE A 165 -9.04 -7.36 8.98
N VAL A 166 -7.71 -7.12 8.96
CA VAL A 166 -6.80 -7.97 8.18
C VAL A 166 -6.72 -9.38 8.77
N ALA A 167 -6.73 -9.52 10.09
CA ALA A 167 -6.76 -10.82 10.76
C ALA A 167 -8.01 -11.62 10.39
N ASP A 168 -9.17 -10.96 10.36
CA ASP A 168 -10.46 -11.57 10.01
C ASP A 168 -10.52 -12.03 8.55
N VAL A 169 -9.94 -11.24 7.63
CA VAL A 169 -9.78 -11.66 6.23
C VAL A 169 -8.81 -12.83 6.12
N LYS A 170 -7.65 -12.76 6.80
CA LYS A 170 -6.64 -13.82 6.79
C LYS A 170 -7.16 -15.12 7.43
N ALA A 171 -8.11 -15.03 8.36
CA ALA A 171 -8.80 -16.19 8.94
C ALA A 171 -9.83 -16.83 7.99
N GLY A 172 -10.05 -16.27 6.80
CA GLY A 172 -10.95 -16.83 5.80
C GLY A 172 -12.43 -16.59 6.07
N ARG A 173 -12.78 -15.54 6.85
CA ARG A 173 -14.19 -15.16 7.03
C ARG A 173 -14.84 -14.82 5.68
N ASP A 174 -16.11 -15.21 5.53
CA ASP A 174 -16.83 -15.03 4.26
C ASP A 174 -17.08 -13.56 3.92
N GLU A 175 -17.33 -12.73 4.92
CA GLU A 175 -17.52 -11.28 4.78
C GLU A 175 -16.82 -10.53 5.91
N VAL A 176 -16.04 -9.50 5.55
CA VAL A 176 -15.41 -8.57 6.50
C VAL A 176 -15.64 -7.14 6.02
N ARG A 177 -15.98 -6.24 6.94
CA ARG A 177 -16.36 -4.85 6.64
C ARG A 177 -15.30 -3.86 7.13
N ALA A 178 -15.04 -2.82 6.35
CA ALA A 178 -14.15 -1.71 6.70
C ALA A 178 -14.88 -0.37 6.51
N PRO A 179 -14.60 0.65 7.35
CA PRO A 179 -15.18 1.97 7.14
C PRO A 179 -14.62 2.63 5.87
N VAL A 180 -15.41 3.50 5.25
CA VAL A 180 -15.00 4.25 4.05
C VAL A 180 -14.51 5.64 4.43
N TYR A 181 -13.34 6.02 3.91
CA TYR A 181 -12.82 7.38 4.02
C TYR A 181 -13.01 8.13 2.71
N SER A 182 -13.47 9.38 2.79
CA SER A 182 -13.64 10.24 1.63
C SER A 182 -12.64 11.40 1.66
N HIS A 183 -11.78 11.46 0.64
CA HIS A 183 -10.88 12.59 0.44
C HIS A 183 -11.60 13.89 0.05
N LEU A 184 -12.87 13.83 -0.38
CA LEU A 184 -13.66 15.00 -0.70
C LEU A 184 -14.05 15.77 0.56
N ILE A 185 -14.69 15.08 1.51
CA ILE A 185 -15.11 15.65 2.80
C ILE A 185 -13.98 15.61 3.84
N TYR A 186 -12.89 14.90 3.53
CA TYR A 186 -11.73 14.72 4.40
C TYR A 186 -12.09 14.07 5.75
N ASP A 187 -12.96 13.07 5.74
CA ASP A 187 -13.43 12.34 6.93
C ASP A 187 -13.93 10.93 6.59
N ILE A 188 -14.20 10.12 7.62
CA ILE A 188 -14.96 8.88 7.52
C ILE A 188 -16.39 9.19 7.09
N VAL A 189 -16.93 8.44 6.13
CA VAL A 189 -18.29 8.61 5.64
C VAL A 189 -19.25 7.83 6.56
N PRO A 190 -20.16 8.51 7.29
CA PRO A 190 -21.02 7.84 8.25
C PRO A 190 -21.93 6.79 7.59
N GLY A 191 -21.89 5.55 8.11
CA GLY A 191 -22.74 4.45 7.64
C GLY A 191 -22.29 3.78 6.34
N GLU A 192 -21.28 4.31 5.65
CA GLU A 192 -20.70 3.64 4.48
C GLU A 192 -19.60 2.67 4.89
N GLU A 193 -19.70 1.46 4.36
CA GLU A 193 -18.75 0.38 4.62
C GLU A 193 -18.35 -0.29 3.30
N LEU A 194 -17.05 -0.56 3.17
CA LEU A 194 -16.51 -1.44 2.14
C LEU A 194 -16.65 -2.89 2.61
N VAL A 195 -17.18 -3.75 1.75
CA VAL A 195 -17.41 -5.17 2.05
C VAL A 195 -16.42 -6.02 1.28
N VAL A 196 -15.54 -6.74 1.99
CA VAL A 196 -14.59 -7.69 1.41
C VAL A 196 -15.10 -9.12 1.57
N ARG A 197 -15.27 -9.81 0.44
CA ARG A 197 -15.86 -11.16 0.37
C ARG A 197 -14.82 -12.21 -0.01
N ARG A 198 -14.10 -12.73 0.99
CA ARG A 198 -13.10 -13.82 0.89
C ARG A 198 -12.28 -13.79 -0.42
N PRO A 199 -11.45 -12.75 -0.63
CA PRO A 199 -10.68 -12.60 -1.85
C PRO A 199 -9.55 -13.63 -1.94
N ASP A 200 -9.04 -13.86 -3.14
CA ASP A 200 -7.84 -14.69 -3.32
C ASP A 200 -6.59 -13.88 -2.91
N ILE A 201 -6.58 -12.57 -3.21
CA ILE A 201 -5.56 -11.61 -2.79
C ILE A 201 -6.20 -10.36 -2.17
N LEU A 202 -5.68 -9.92 -1.02
CA LEU A 202 -6.01 -8.62 -0.41
C LEU A 202 -4.79 -7.69 -0.50
N ILE A 203 -4.96 -6.52 -1.12
CA ILE A 203 -3.97 -5.45 -1.13
C ILE A 203 -4.34 -4.43 -0.06
N VAL A 204 -3.41 -4.16 0.86
CA VAL A 204 -3.56 -3.19 1.95
C VAL A 204 -2.60 -2.02 1.73
N GLU A 205 -3.13 -0.87 1.31
CA GLU A 205 -2.32 0.33 1.03
C GLU A 205 -2.40 1.35 2.15
N GLY A 206 -1.25 1.87 2.60
CA GLY A 206 -1.26 2.89 3.64
C GLY A 206 0.10 3.34 4.12
N LEU A 207 0.11 4.42 4.89
CA LEU A 207 1.33 4.98 5.50
C LEU A 207 1.87 4.10 6.64
N ASN A 208 0.97 3.45 7.36
CA ASN A 208 1.25 2.74 8.61
C ASN A 208 1.40 1.23 8.43
N VAL A 209 1.32 0.71 7.21
CA VAL A 209 1.14 -0.74 6.99
C VAL A 209 2.35 -1.57 7.41
N LEU A 210 3.55 -0.99 7.37
CA LEU A 210 4.79 -1.61 7.83
C LEU A 210 5.25 -1.12 9.20
N GLN A 211 4.43 -0.40 9.95
CA GLN A 211 4.80 0.02 11.31
C GLN A 211 4.91 -1.19 12.23
N PRO A 212 5.87 -1.19 13.17
CA PRO A 212 5.95 -2.25 14.16
C PRO A 212 4.72 -2.21 15.07
N ALA A 213 4.38 -3.36 15.66
CA ALA A 213 3.48 -3.37 16.78
C ALA A 213 4.05 -2.47 17.88
N LEU A 214 3.23 -1.54 18.39
CA LEU A 214 3.61 -0.76 19.56
C LEU A 214 3.09 -1.49 20.80
N PRO A 215 3.79 -1.39 21.95
CA PRO A 215 3.30 -1.90 23.22
C PRO A 215 1.93 -1.29 23.54
N GLY A 216 1.01 -2.11 24.06
CA GLY A 216 -0.23 -1.62 24.63
C GLY A 216 0.00 -0.81 25.91
N SER A 217 -1.07 -0.22 26.45
CA SER A 217 -1.03 0.43 27.77
C SER A 217 -0.70 -0.55 28.90
N ASP A 218 -0.88 -1.84 28.66
CA ASP A 218 -0.48 -2.96 29.52
C ASP A 218 1.00 -3.34 29.38
N GLY A 219 1.77 -2.61 28.56
CA GLY A 219 3.18 -2.89 28.25
C GLY A 219 3.40 -4.08 27.33
N ARG A 220 2.33 -4.75 26.86
CA ARG A 220 2.45 -5.97 26.04
C ARG A 220 2.45 -5.62 24.56
N THR A 221 3.45 -6.11 23.84
CA THR A 221 3.48 -6.06 22.37
C THR A 221 2.58 -7.15 21.82
N ARG A 222 1.65 -6.75 20.95
CA ARG A 222 0.71 -7.66 20.25
C ARG A 222 1.18 -7.87 18.82
N VAL A 223 0.52 -8.76 18.09
CA VAL A 223 0.74 -8.94 16.64
C VAL A 223 0.48 -7.61 15.93
N GLY A 224 1.41 -7.20 15.08
CA GLY A 224 1.30 -6.00 14.25
C GLY A 224 0.61 -6.29 12.92
N LEU A 225 0.20 -5.24 12.21
CA LEU A 225 -0.44 -5.39 10.91
C LEU A 225 0.44 -6.14 9.90
N ALA A 226 1.73 -5.78 9.86
CA ALA A 226 2.69 -6.36 8.93
C ALA A 226 2.92 -7.87 9.12
N ASP A 227 2.60 -8.42 10.29
CA ASP A 227 2.78 -9.84 10.58
C ASP A 227 1.72 -10.71 9.85
N TYR A 228 0.67 -10.10 9.32
CA TYR A 228 -0.33 -10.76 8.48
C TYR A 228 -0.01 -10.72 6.98
N PHE A 229 1.06 -10.02 6.58
CA PHE A 229 1.42 -9.87 5.17
C PHE A 229 2.28 -11.02 4.68
N ASP A 230 1.92 -11.59 3.54
CA ASP A 230 2.74 -12.58 2.84
C ASP A 230 3.77 -11.91 1.93
N PHE A 231 3.49 -10.68 1.47
CA PHE A 231 4.41 -9.85 0.71
C PHE A 231 4.23 -8.37 1.05
N SER A 232 5.28 -7.58 0.92
CA SER A 232 5.17 -6.13 1.07
C SER A 232 6.03 -5.36 0.10
N VAL A 233 5.45 -4.27 -0.43
CA VAL A 233 6.06 -3.31 -1.33
C VAL A 233 6.20 -1.98 -0.62
N TYR A 234 7.39 -1.40 -0.58
CA TYR A 234 7.61 -0.02 -0.14
C TYR A 234 7.97 0.86 -1.34
N VAL A 235 7.14 1.86 -1.61
CA VAL A 235 7.40 2.85 -2.67
C VAL A 235 8.23 3.99 -2.07
N ASP A 236 9.45 4.15 -2.58
CA ASP A 236 10.49 5.03 -2.06
C ASP A 236 10.90 6.09 -3.09
N ALA A 237 11.32 7.26 -2.60
CA ALA A 237 11.86 8.36 -3.41
C ALA A 237 12.70 9.29 -2.53
N ARG A 238 13.34 10.32 -3.09
CA ARG A 238 13.97 11.36 -2.25
C ARG A 238 12.87 12.23 -1.64
N THR A 239 13.06 12.69 -0.41
CA THR A 239 12.09 13.56 0.28
C THR A 239 11.75 14.79 -0.55
N GLU A 240 12.74 15.39 -1.22
CA GLU A 240 12.62 16.54 -2.10
C GLU A 240 11.71 16.26 -3.30
N ASP A 241 11.85 15.08 -3.93
CA ASP A 241 11.00 14.67 -5.04
C ASP A 241 9.56 14.48 -4.57
N ILE A 242 9.36 13.88 -3.39
CA ILE A 242 8.03 13.67 -2.82
C ILE A 242 7.36 15.00 -2.46
N GLU A 243 8.11 15.98 -1.95
CA GLU A 243 7.61 17.33 -1.71
C GLU A 243 7.10 17.96 -3.01
N ASN A 244 7.91 17.90 -4.08
CA ASN A 244 7.53 18.43 -5.38
C ASN A 244 6.25 17.77 -5.93
N TRP A 245 6.13 16.45 -5.80
CA TRP A 245 4.93 15.72 -6.21
C TRP A 245 3.71 16.05 -5.36
N TYR A 246 3.90 16.23 -4.05
CA TYR A 246 2.84 16.66 -3.15
C TYR A 246 2.30 18.03 -3.56
N LEU A 247 3.18 19.00 -3.83
CA LEU A 247 2.81 20.34 -4.27
C LEU A 247 2.17 20.34 -5.67
N GLY A 248 2.73 19.58 -6.61
CA GLY A 248 2.15 19.41 -7.95
C GLY A 248 0.75 18.81 -7.91
N ARG A 249 0.55 17.78 -7.07
CA ARG A 249 -0.77 17.20 -6.83
C ARG A 249 -1.73 18.19 -6.16
N PHE A 250 -1.25 18.98 -5.20
CA PHE A 250 -2.06 20.01 -4.54
C PHE A 250 -2.55 21.07 -5.56
N ARG A 251 -1.67 21.55 -6.45
CA ARG A 251 -2.04 22.45 -7.54
C ARG A 251 -3.13 21.86 -8.43
N LYS A 252 -2.95 20.63 -8.91
CA LYS A 252 -3.94 19.93 -9.77
C LYS A 252 -5.28 19.75 -9.06
N LEU A 253 -5.27 19.41 -7.76
CA LEU A 253 -6.49 19.27 -6.97
C LEU A 253 -7.20 20.62 -6.77
N ARG A 254 -6.45 21.71 -6.59
CA ARG A 254 -6.98 23.08 -6.52
C ARG A 254 -7.72 23.48 -7.79
N GLU A 255 -7.21 23.08 -8.95
CA GLU A 255 -7.85 23.34 -10.26
C GLU A 255 -9.06 22.43 -10.53
N THR A 256 -9.19 21.32 -9.79
CA THR A 256 -10.20 20.27 -10.06
C THR A 256 -11.06 19.99 -8.83
N ALA A 257 -10.70 18.97 -8.03
CA ALA A 257 -11.52 18.44 -6.94
C ALA A 257 -11.87 19.47 -5.86
N PHE A 258 -11.00 20.46 -5.60
CA PHE A 258 -11.26 21.49 -4.58
C PHE A 258 -12.29 22.53 -5.04
N GLN A 259 -12.58 22.61 -6.35
CA GLN A 259 -13.64 23.48 -6.88
C GLN A 259 -15.04 22.97 -6.52
N ASN A 260 -15.17 21.70 -6.14
CA ASN A 260 -16.43 21.14 -5.67
C ASN A 260 -16.90 21.89 -4.40
N PRO A 261 -18.12 22.43 -4.36
CA PRO A 261 -18.67 23.14 -3.20
C PRO A 261 -18.62 22.38 -1.88
N PHE A 262 -18.68 21.04 -1.94
CA PHE A 262 -18.65 20.13 -0.80
C PHE A 262 -17.23 19.69 -0.41
N SER A 263 -16.20 20.14 -1.13
CA SER A 263 -14.82 19.82 -0.79
C SER A 263 -14.40 20.50 0.51
N TYR A 264 -13.87 19.73 1.45
CA TYR A 264 -13.23 20.25 2.67
C TYR A 264 -12.10 21.26 2.36
N PHE A 265 -11.48 21.10 1.19
CA PHE A 265 -10.34 21.90 0.74
C PHE A 265 -10.72 23.11 -0.11
N ARG A 266 -12.02 23.39 -0.30
CA ARG A 266 -12.51 24.54 -1.08
C ARG A 266 -11.93 25.88 -0.62
N LYS A 267 -11.65 26.04 0.67
CA LYS A 267 -10.98 27.23 1.22
C LYS A 267 -9.66 27.60 0.51
N TYR A 268 -8.95 26.62 -0.07
CA TYR A 268 -7.71 26.87 -0.81
C TYR A 268 -7.92 27.39 -2.24
N THR A 269 -9.15 27.33 -2.77
CA THR A 269 -9.49 27.96 -4.06
C THR A 269 -9.87 29.44 -3.91
N GLN A 270 -10.17 29.87 -2.68
CA GLN A 270 -10.59 31.24 -2.35
C GLN A 270 -9.43 32.22 -2.15
N VAL A 271 -8.19 31.71 -2.13
CA VAL A 271 -6.95 32.48 -2.02
C VAL A 271 -6.15 32.39 -3.32
N SER A 272 -5.14 33.26 -3.46
CA SER A 272 -4.21 33.20 -4.60
C SER A 272 -3.52 31.84 -4.68
N GLU A 273 -3.08 31.42 -5.88
CA GLU A 273 -2.36 30.15 -6.01
C GLU A 273 -1.06 30.16 -5.19
N SER A 274 -0.34 31.28 -5.17
CA SER A 274 0.89 31.42 -4.38
C SER A 274 0.63 31.16 -2.90
N GLU A 275 -0.39 31.80 -2.34
CA GLU A 275 -0.77 31.65 -0.94
C GLU A 275 -1.26 30.23 -0.62
N ALA A 276 -2.04 29.62 -1.52
CA ALA A 276 -2.46 28.22 -1.37
C ALA A 276 -1.26 27.26 -1.36
N LEU A 277 -0.25 27.50 -2.21
CA LEU A 277 0.97 26.71 -2.25
C LEU A 277 1.87 26.95 -1.02
N ASP A 278 1.86 28.16 -0.45
CA ASP A 278 2.55 28.45 0.81
C ASP A 278 1.93 27.61 1.95
N TYR A 279 0.60 27.55 2.04
CA TYR A 279 -0.08 26.65 2.98
C TYR A 279 0.26 25.18 2.75
N ALA A 280 0.25 24.73 1.50
CA ALA A 280 0.60 23.35 1.17
C ALA A 280 2.04 23.02 1.59
N ARG A 281 3.01 23.92 1.32
CA ARG A 281 4.41 23.76 1.75
C ARG A 281 4.52 23.72 3.27
N GLN A 282 3.77 24.55 3.99
CA GLN A 282 3.75 24.52 5.44
C GLN A 282 3.20 23.19 5.97
N MET A 283 2.08 22.69 5.44
CA MET A 283 1.53 21.37 5.80
C MET A 283 2.51 20.24 5.52
N TRP A 284 3.24 20.30 4.39
CA TRP A 284 4.28 19.32 4.09
C TRP A 284 5.35 19.32 5.20
N ARG A 285 5.94 20.48 5.49
CA ARG A 285 7.04 20.63 6.45
C ARG A 285 6.66 20.31 7.89
N THR A 286 5.42 20.60 8.30
CA THR A 286 4.99 20.43 9.71
C THR A 286 4.26 19.12 9.98
N ILE A 287 3.71 18.46 8.95
CA ILE A 287 2.90 17.25 9.11
C ILE A 287 3.51 16.09 8.32
N ASN A 288 3.55 16.19 7.00
CA ASN A 288 3.86 15.03 6.14
C ASN A 288 5.33 14.61 6.20
N GLU A 289 6.26 15.56 6.14
CA GLU A 289 7.70 15.28 6.21
C GLU A 289 8.11 14.72 7.58
N PRO A 290 7.69 15.31 8.73
CA PRO A 290 7.96 14.71 10.03
C PRO A 290 7.39 13.30 10.15
N ASN A 291 6.16 13.07 9.69
CA ASN A 291 5.56 11.73 9.69
C ASN A 291 6.36 10.75 8.81
N LEU A 292 6.80 11.19 7.62
CA LEU A 292 7.66 10.39 6.74
C LEU A 292 8.94 9.99 7.46
N ARG A 293 9.68 10.95 8.02
CA ARG A 293 10.97 10.71 8.66
C ARG A 293 10.84 9.84 9.91
N GLN A 294 9.83 10.08 10.73
CA GLN A 294 9.69 9.45 12.05
C GLN A 294 8.97 8.10 12.00
N ASN A 295 7.95 7.95 11.14
CA ASN A 295 7.02 6.82 11.22
C ASN A 295 6.96 5.96 9.96
N VAL A 296 7.32 6.50 8.78
CA VAL A 296 7.18 5.77 7.50
C VAL A 296 8.54 5.25 7.01
N SER A 297 9.52 6.14 6.78
CA SER A 297 10.84 5.77 6.25
C SER A 297 11.61 4.75 7.11
N PRO A 298 11.52 4.74 8.46
CA PRO A 298 12.19 3.70 9.26
C PRO A 298 11.66 2.29 8.98
N THR A 299 10.44 2.18 8.44
CA THR A 299 9.81 0.88 8.11
C THR A 299 10.26 0.32 6.76
N ARG A 300 10.95 1.12 5.92
CA ARG A 300 11.42 0.70 4.58
C ARG A 300 12.20 -0.61 4.63
N GLY A 301 13.06 -0.76 5.64
CA GLY A 301 13.90 -1.94 5.83
C GLY A 301 13.13 -3.21 6.21
N ARG A 302 11.81 -3.14 6.43
CA ARG A 302 10.92 -4.29 6.70
C ARG A 302 10.24 -4.83 5.44
N ALA A 303 10.29 -4.11 4.32
CA ALA A 303 9.62 -4.51 3.10
C ALA A 303 10.26 -5.77 2.47
N THR A 304 9.45 -6.50 1.70
CA THR A 304 9.95 -7.59 0.83
C THR A 304 10.55 -7.02 -0.44
N LEU A 305 9.91 -6.00 -1.01
CA LEU A 305 10.37 -5.28 -2.20
C LEU A 305 10.37 -3.77 -1.96
N ILE A 306 11.44 -3.09 -2.36
CA ILE A 306 11.51 -1.63 -2.35
C ILE A 306 11.54 -1.15 -3.80
N LEU A 307 10.62 -0.26 -4.17
CA LEU A 307 10.58 0.40 -5.48
C LEU A 307 11.13 1.82 -5.32
N ARG A 308 12.32 2.11 -5.84
CA ARG A 308 12.94 3.44 -5.74
C ARG A 308 12.65 4.25 -7.00
N LYS A 309 11.87 5.32 -6.85
CA LYS A 309 11.50 6.26 -7.92
C LYS A 309 12.52 7.40 -8.03
N GLY A 310 12.75 7.85 -9.26
CA GLY A 310 13.40 9.11 -9.61
C GLY A 310 12.41 10.28 -9.66
N PRO A 311 12.87 11.51 -9.93
CA PRO A 311 12.07 12.75 -9.87
C PRO A 311 10.91 12.81 -10.86
N ASP A 312 10.97 12.04 -11.94
CA ASP A 312 9.96 11.90 -13.01
C ASP A 312 8.92 10.80 -12.70
N HIS A 313 8.85 10.35 -11.44
CA HIS A 313 8.06 9.20 -10.99
C HIS A 313 8.46 7.85 -11.59
N LYS A 314 9.51 7.75 -12.41
CA LYS A 314 9.95 6.47 -12.97
C LYS A 314 10.71 5.67 -11.93
N VAL A 315 10.41 4.38 -11.80
CA VAL A 315 11.21 3.46 -10.97
C VAL A 315 12.58 3.29 -11.62
N GLN A 316 13.62 3.56 -10.84
CA GLN A 316 15.02 3.50 -11.28
C GLN A 316 15.74 2.26 -10.75
N ARG A 317 15.35 1.80 -9.55
CA ARG A 317 15.95 0.64 -8.88
C ARG A 317 14.93 -0.13 -8.07
N LEU A 318 15.16 -1.42 -7.96
CA LEU A 318 14.36 -2.32 -7.15
C LEU A 318 15.28 -3.09 -6.21
N SER A 319 14.86 -3.26 -4.96
CA SER A 319 15.60 -4.05 -3.97
C SER A 319 14.68 -5.15 -3.45
N LEU A 320 14.93 -6.40 -3.85
CA LEU A 320 14.16 -7.57 -3.44
C LEU A 320 14.86 -8.31 -2.29
N ARG A 321 14.16 -8.56 -1.19
CA ARG A 321 14.72 -9.29 -0.05
C ARG A 321 15.07 -10.72 -0.46
N LYS A 322 16.26 -11.17 -0.06
CA LYS A 322 16.72 -12.56 -0.19
C LYS A 322 15.86 -13.47 0.69
N LEU A 323 15.52 -14.67 0.19
CA LEU A 323 14.81 -15.70 0.94
C LEU A 323 15.74 -16.40 1.93
#